data_AF-A0A3D5UZ77-F1
#
_entry.id   AF-A0A3D5UZ77-F1
#
_cell.length_a   1.000
_cell.length_b   1.000
_cell.length_c   1.000
_cell.angle_alpha   90.00
_cell.angle_beta   90.00
_cell.angle_gamma   90.00
#
_symmetry.space_group_name_H-M   'P 1'
#
loop_
_entity.id
_entity.type
_entity.pdbx_description
1 polymer ?
#
loop_
_entity_poly.entity_id
_entity_poly.type
_entity_poly.pdbx_seq_one_letter_code
_entity_poly.pdbx_strand_id
1 'polypeptide(L)'
;NCGVGFAPCKPEQRDWLLSLMEGVEDIPGTALAEGIKWNWESFAQYMDAVEASPLALDVGLQIPHAAVRAYVMGERAPALEPATEAETAEMGRLVVEALEAGALGFSTSRTVKHKDSKGGSTPTLKAEAMELHGIARAMGKAGKGVLQLIADFKETDEEFAMLRGMVELSGRPMSITIEQDDRWPAVWKRVLDNIAAANADGLPIRGQVPPRATGLLLGLTASLNPFIMHQTFRQIWGAPLDQQMKALKDPEFRAKLLAEEPDYPAGEIIEMICTAYHKMFALGERPNYEPEPETSAKAVAEQTGRNPREVVLDWMLERDGKALLYFPLMNYTHGSLADVETMLTHPNTAFGLSDGGAHCGIICDASFPTTLLTHWGRDRTRGKK
;
A
#
# COMPACT_ATOMS: atom_id res chain seq x y z
N ASN A 1 -7.38 2.13 -4.40
CA ASN A 1 -7.90 2.87 -3.23
C ASN A 1 -8.07 1.84 -2.12
N CYS A 2 -7.34 1.96 -1.02
CA CYS A 2 -7.25 0.93 0.03
C CYS A 2 -8.52 0.75 0.88
N GLY A 3 -9.68 1.22 0.41
CA GLY A 3 -10.94 1.18 1.15
C GLY A 3 -11.02 2.22 2.28
N VAL A 4 -10.10 3.19 2.28
CA VAL A 4 -10.00 4.29 3.24
C VAL A 4 -10.17 5.63 2.52
N GLY A 5 -10.61 6.65 3.24
CA GLY A 5 -10.83 7.99 2.70
C GLY A 5 -11.66 8.84 3.66
N PHE A 6 -11.96 10.07 3.27
CA PHE A 6 -12.51 11.09 4.19
C PHE A 6 -14.04 11.25 4.15
N ALA A 7 -14.77 10.38 3.45
CA ALA A 7 -16.22 10.48 3.33
C ALA A 7 -16.88 9.10 3.14
N PRO A 8 -18.09 8.89 3.67
CA PRO A 8 -18.85 9.81 4.53
C PRO A 8 -18.23 9.91 5.94
N CYS A 9 -18.44 11.03 6.64
CA CYS A 9 -17.86 11.24 7.97
C CYS A 9 -18.71 12.20 8.82
N LYS A 10 -19.26 11.71 9.94
CA LYS A 10 -19.93 12.56 10.93
C LYS A 10 -18.93 13.51 11.60
N PRO A 11 -19.34 14.70 12.07
CA PRO A 11 -18.46 15.64 12.74
C PRO A 11 -17.66 15.03 13.90
N GLU A 12 -18.28 14.18 14.71
CA GLU A 12 -17.68 13.51 15.85
C GLU A 12 -16.70 12.39 15.49
N GLN A 13 -16.62 11.97 14.21
CA GLN A 13 -15.75 10.87 13.75
C GLN A 13 -14.49 11.34 13.02
N ARG A 14 -14.34 12.66 12.81
CA ARG A 14 -13.27 13.25 11.99
C ARG A 14 -11.88 12.89 12.52
N ASP A 15 -11.64 13.01 13.82
CA ASP A 15 -10.34 12.73 14.43
C ASP A 15 -9.93 11.27 14.27
N TRP A 16 -10.88 10.34 14.41
CA TRP A 16 -10.63 8.93 14.18
C TRP A 16 -10.29 8.64 12.71
N LEU A 17 -11.04 9.23 11.78
CA LEU A 17 -10.79 9.04 10.35
C LEU A 17 -9.44 9.62 9.91
N LEU A 18 -9.04 10.76 10.49
CA LEU A 18 -7.71 11.34 10.31
C LEU A 18 -6.61 10.41 10.82
N SER A 19 -6.77 9.81 12.01
CA SER A 19 -5.81 8.83 12.57
C SER A 19 -5.71 7.55 11.74
N LEU A 20 -6.83 7.09 11.17
CA LEU A 20 -6.83 5.97 10.23
C LEU A 20 -6.04 6.31 8.96
N MET A 21 -6.28 7.48 8.36
CA MET A 21 -5.59 7.92 7.14
C MET A 21 -4.12 8.21 7.40
N GLU A 22 -3.76 8.80 8.54
CA GLU A 22 -2.37 9.03 8.95
C GLU A 22 -1.59 7.72 9.02
N GLY A 23 -2.15 6.69 9.68
CA GLY A 23 -1.49 5.40 9.81
C GLY A 23 -1.39 4.64 8.48
N VAL A 24 -2.47 4.62 7.70
CA VAL A 24 -2.50 3.86 6.44
C VAL A 24 -1.67 4.54 5.37
N GLU A 25 -1.79 5.85 5.19
CA GLU A 25 -1.18 6.58 4.07
C GLU A 25 0.17 7.23 4.42
N ASP A 26 0.66 7.17 5.68
CA ASP A 26 1.88 7.87 6.13
C ASP A 26 1.86 9.39 5.84
N ILE A 27 0.67 10.00 5.91
CA ILE A 27 0.50 11.45 5.80
C ILE A 27 0.39 12.02 7.22
N PRO A 28 1.26 12.97 7.63
CA PRO A 28 1.21 13.53 8.97
C PRO A 28 -0.19 14.07 9.32
N GLY A 29 -0.73 13.72 10.48
CA GLY A 29 -2.06 14.17 10.90
C GLY A 29 -2.20 15.70 10.94
N THR A 30 -1.11 16.42 11.21
CA THR A 30 -1.08 17.89 11.15
C THR A 30 -1.29 18.43 9.74
N ALA A 31 -0.66 17.82 8.73
CA ALA A 31 -0.85 18.20 7.33
C ALA A 31 -2.30 17.94 6.88
N LEU A 32 -2.89 16.82 7.31
CA LEU A 32 -4.29 16.52 7.05
C LEU A 32 -5.23 17.51 7.76
N ALA A 33 -5.01 17.80 9.05
CA ALA A 33 -5.84 18.70 9.82
C ALA A 33 -5.80 20.15 9.31
N GLU A 34 -4.64 20.63 8.83
CA GLU A 34 -4.50 21.95 8.23
C GLU A 34 -5.04 22.00 6.79
N GLY A 35 -4.86 20.93 6.02
CA GLY A 35 -5.25 20.87 4.61
C GLY A 35 -6.73 20.60 4.37
N ILE A 36 -7.39 19.87 5.28
CA ILE A 36 -8.78 19.44 5.11
C ILE A 36 -9.74 20.51 5.63
N LYS A 37 -10.54 21.05 4.71
CA LYS A 37 -11.68 21.90 5.05
C LYS A 37 -12.94 21.05 5.06
N TRP A 38 -13.40 20.66 6.23
CA TRP A 38 -14.61 19.84 6.38
C TRP A 38 -15.88 20.61 6.00
N ASN A 39 -16.23 20.62 4.72
CA ASN A 39 -17.48 21.16 4.18
C ASN A 39 -18.42 20.06 3.64
N TRP A 40 -18.20 18.81 4.07
CA TRP A 40 -19.04 17.65 3.77
C TRP A 40 -19.32 16.81 5.02
N GLU A 41 -20.37 16.01 4.92
CA GLU A 41 -20.63 14.84 5.74
C GLU A 41 -20.91 13.62 4.86
N SER A 42 -21.72 13.78 3.80
CA SER A 42 -22.00 12.71 2.85
C SER A 42 -20.92 12.57 1.77
N PHE A 43 -20.91 11.44 1.07
CA PHE A 43 -19.98 11.23 -0.04
C PHE A 43 -20.25 12.16 -1.22
N ALA A 44 -21.53 12.45 -1.52
CA ALA A 44 -21.90 13.39 -2.59
C ALA A 44 -21.37 14.81 -2.30
N GLN A 45 -21.49 15.29 -1.06
CA GLN A 45 -20.93 16.59 -0.65
C GLN A 45 -19.40 16.61 -0.74
N TYR A 46 -18.73 15.47 -0.47
CA TYR A 46 -17.28 15.36 -0.67
C TYR A 46 -16.92 15.47 -2.15
N MET A 47 -17.69 14.85 -3.04
CA MET A 47 -17.50 14.99 -4.49
C MET A 47 -17.66 16.45 -4.93
N ASP A 48 -18.68 17.16 -4.45
CA ASP A 48 -18.87 18.60 -4.72
C ASP A 48 -17.67 19.43 -4.23
N ALA A 49 -17.11 19.11 -3.06
CA ALA A 49 -15.94 19.77 -2.51
C ALA A 49 -14.67 19.53 -3.34
N VAL A 50 -14.51 18.32 -3.89
CA VAL A 50 -13.41 17.98 -4.81
C VAL A 50 -13.60 18.71 -6.14
N GLU A 51 -14.81 18.74 -6.70
CA GLU A 51 -15.11 19.45 -7.96
C GLU A 51 -14.86 20.96 -7.85
N ALA A 52 -15.15 21.56 -6.69
CA ALA A 52 -14.89 22.98 -6.43
C ALA A 52 -13.39 23.32 -6.29
N SER A 53 -12.52 22.31 -6.16
CA SER A 53 -11.08 22.52 -5.99
C SER A 53 -10.39 22.78 -7.34
N PRO A 54 -9.38 23.67 -7.40
CA PRO A 54 -8.61 23.91 -8.62
C PRO A 54 -7.67 22.73 -8.90
N LEU A 55 -8.16 21.73 -9.62
CA LEU A 55 -7.43 20.51 -9.93
C LEU A 55 -6.69 20.62 -11.28
N ALA A 56 -5.46 20.11 -11.32
CA ALA A 56 -4.66 20.05 -12.55
C ALA A 56 -4.97 18.81 -13.42
N LEU A 57 -5.71 17.85 -12.87
CA LEU A 57 -6.02 16.55 -13.46
C LEU A 57 -7.48 16.19 -13.18
N ASP A 58 -8.07 15.36 -14.03
CA ASP A 58 -9.35 14.72 -13.75
C ASP A 58 -9.22 13.76 -12.55
N VAL A 59 -10.22 13.74 -11.68
CA VAL A 59 -10.22 12.90 -10.46
C VAL A 59 -11.44 11.98 -10.48
N GLY A 60 -11.18 10.68 -10.44
CA GLY A 60 -12.20 9.65 -10.28
C GLY A 60 -12.24 9.12 -8.84
N LEU A 61 -13.40 9.17 -8.20
CA LEU A 61 -13.55 8.80 -6.79
C LEU A 61 -14.30 7.47 -6.63
N GLN A 62 -13.93 6.69 -5.62
CA GLN A 62 -14.66 5.51 -5.18
C GLN A 62 -15.03 5.66 -3.71
N ILE A 63 -16.21 5.18 -3.31
CA ILE A 63 -16.64 5.26 -1.92
C ILE A 63 -15.87 4.26 -1.05
N PRO A 64 -15.17 4.71 0.01
CA PRO A 64 -14.31 3.85 0.83
C PRO A 64 -15.11 3.12 1.91
N HIS A 65 -14.98 1.80 1.93
CA HIS A 65 -15.70 0.94 2.87
C HIS A 65 -15.43 1.29 4.35
N ALA A 66 -14.20 1.65 4.73
CA ALA A 66 -13.86 1.95 6.12
C ALA A 66 -14.63 3.16 6.66
N ALA A 67 -14.78 4.21 5.86
CA ALA A 67 -15.56 5.39 6.24
C ALA A 67 -17.05 5.06 6.33
N VAL A 68 -17.57 4.26 5.38
CA VAL A 68 -18.97 3.78 5.40
C VAL A 68 -19.27 2.95 6.65
N ARG A 69 -18.40 1.99 7.01
CA ARG A 69 -18.55 1.18 8.23
C ARG A 69 -18.57 2.06 9.47
N ALA A 70 -17.62 2.98 9.59
CA ALA A 70 -17.56 3.88 10.74
C ALA A 70 -18.81 4.76 10.82
N TYR A 71 -19.27 5.31 9.69
CA TYR A 71 -20.47 6.15 9.63
C TYR A 71 -21.73 5.43 10.14
N VAL A 72 -21.91 4.16 9.76
CA VAL A 72 -23.08 3.35 10.11
C VAL A 72 -22.96 2.71 11.49
N MET A 73 -21.83 2.09 11.81
CA MET A 73 -21.66 1.24 13.00
C MET A 73 -21.05 1.98 14.20
N GLY A 74 -20.50 3.17 14.02
CA GLY A 74 -19.78 3.90 15.07
C GLY A 74 -18.56 3.14 15.58
N GLU A 75 -18.37 3.10 16.90
CA GLU A 75 -17.22 2.46 17.56
C GLU A 75 -17.11 0.94 17.33
N ARG A 76 -18.22 0.29 16.93
CA ARG A 76 -18.23 -1.14 16.58
C ARG A 76 -17.38 -1.44 15.34
N ALA A 77 -17.22 -0.48 14.43
CA ALA A 77 -16.39 -0.64 13.23
C ALA A 77 -14.89 -0.81 13.57
N PRO A 78 -14.22 0.11 14.28
CA PRO A 78 -12.83 -0.07 14.68
C PRO A 78 -12.63 -1.22 15.69
N ALA A 79 -13.68 -1.62 16.43
CA ALA A 79 -13.66 -2.83 17.26
C ALA A 79 -13.69 -4.15 16.46
N LEU A 80 -13.78 -4.07 15.12
CA LEU A 80 -13.84 -5.21 14.20
C LEU A 80 -15.03 -6.14 14.45
N GLU A 81 -16.16 -5.59 14.93
CA GLU A 81 -17.37 -6.37 15.12
C GLU A 81 -18.06 -6.68 13.78
N PRO A 82 -18.77 -7.81 13.65
CA PRO A 82 -19.61 -8.09 12.48
C PRO A 82 -20.74 -7.05 12.33
N ALA A 83 -20.98 -6.61 11.10
CA ALA A 83 -22.15 -5.80 10.78
C ALA A 83 -23.43 -6.65 10.89
N THR A 84 -24.52 -6.04 11.34
CA THR A 84 -25.86 -6.63 11.28
C THR A 84 -26.45 -6.53 9.87
N GLU A 85 -27.54 -7.24 9.59
CA GLU A 85 -28.26 -7.12 8.31
C GLU A 85 -28.78 -5.68 8.08
N ALA A 86 -29.26 -5.02 9.13
CA ALA A 86 -29.76 -3.65 9.06
C ALA A 86 -28.63 -2.66 8.75
N GLU A 87 -27.48 -2.80 9.40
CA GLU A 87 -26.29 -1.98 9.12
C GLU A 87 -25.78 -2.25 7.70
N THR A 88 -25.75 -3.50 7.26
CA THR A 88 -25.37 -3.87 5.89
C THR A 88 -26.30 -3.25 4.85
N ALA A 89 -27.61 -3.24 5.12
CA ALA A 89 -28.59 -2.60 4.24
C ALA A 89 -28.36 -1.09 4.16
N GLU A 90 -28.05 -0.43 5.28
CA GLU A 90 -27.76 1.00 5.31
C GLU A 90 -26.43 1.35 4.62
N MET A 91 -25.38 0.54 4.82
CA MET A 91 -24.12 0.67 4.08
C MET A 91 -24.35 0.52 2.56
N GLY A 92 -25.16 -0.47 2.16
CA GLY A 92 -25.57 -0.65 0.77
C GLY A 92 -26.31 0.58 0.21
N ARG A 93 -27.21 1.18 1.00
CA ARG A 93 -27.92 2.42 0.62
C ARG A 93 -26.96 3.58 0.37
N LEU A 94 -26.01 3.82 1.27
CA LEU A 94 -25.00 4.88 1.15
C LEU A 94 -24.08 4.66 -0.07
N VAL A 95 -23.71 3.41 -0.35
CA VAL A 95 -22.94 3.08 -1.56
C VAL A 95 -23.73 3.38 -2.82
N VAL A 96 -25.02 3.02 -2.88
CA VAL A 96 -25.87 3.36 -4.04
C VAL A 96 -25.98 4.88 -4.21
N GLU A 97 -26.19 5.63 -3.14
CA GLU A 97 -26.27 7.10 -3.18
C GLU A 97 -24.98 7.72 -3.77
N ALA A 98 -23.81 7.24 -3.35
CA ALA A 98 -22.54 7.68 -3.91
C ALA A 98 -22.39 7.34 -5.40
N LEU A 99 -22.80 6.14 -5.82
CA LEU A 99 -22.78 5.73 -7.23
C LEU A 99 -23.77 6.56 -8.09
N GLU A 100 -24.90 6.97 -7.52
CA GLU A 100 -25.85 7.86 -8.17
C GLU A 100 -25.31 9.28 -8.33
N ALA A 101 -24.53 9.76 -7.35
CA ALA A 101 -23.81 11.03 -7.42
C ALA A 101 -22.60 11.03 -8.38
N GLY A 102 -22.17 9.86 -8.84
CA GLY A 102 -21.11 9.72 -9.85
C GLY A 102 -19.82 9.05 -9.38
N ALA A 103 -19.81 8.46 -8.18
CA ALA A 103 -18.69 7.62 -7.75
C ALA A 103 -18.46 6.49 -8.77
N LEU A 104 -17.19 6.22 -9.10
CA LEU A 104 -16.81 5.18 -10.05
C LEU A 104 -16.98 3.77 -9.49
N GLY A 105 -17.14 3.62 -8.18
CA GLY A 105 -17.13 2.32 -7.54
C GLY A 105 -17.08 2.36 -6.03
N PHE A 106 -16.88 1.18 -5.46
CA PHE A 106 -16.72 0.91 -4.05
C PHE A 106 -15.38 0.21 -3.82
N SER A 107 -14.60 0.71 -2.87
CA SER A 107 -13.29 0.13 -2.53
C SER A 107 -13.28 -0.44 -1.12
N THR A 108 -12.61 -1.58 -0.93
CA THR A 108 -12.40 -2.16 0.40
C THR A 108 -11.05 -2.86 0.54
N SER A 109 -10.66 -3.13 1.78
CA SER A 109 -9.40 -3.76 2.16
C SER A 109 -9.64 -4.83 3.21
N ARG A 110 -9.03 -6.00 2.99
CA ARG A 110 -8.91 -7.10 3.95
C ARG A 110 -7.45 -7.50 4.19
N THR A 111 -6.52 -6.55 4.00
CA THR A 111 -5.09 -6.77 4.30
C THR A 111 -4.76 -6.40 5.74
N VAL A 112 -3.95 -7.24 6.40
CA VAL A 112 -3.41 -6.97 7.75
C VAL A 112 -2.36 -5.86 7.76
N LYS A 113 -1.89 -5.44 6.57
CA LYS A 113 -0.86 -4.42 6.40
C LYS A 113 -1.39 -3.02 6.74
N HIS A 114 -2.69 -2.77 6.54
CA HIS A 114 -3.28 -1.47 6.83
C HIS A 114 -3.61 -1.30 8.32
N LYS A 115 -2.88 -0.39 8.96
CA LYS A 115 -3.03 -0.03 10.37
C LYS A 115 -3.23 1.47 10.56
N ASP A 116 -3.96 1.86 11.60
CA ASP A 116 -4.05 3.25 12.05
C ASP A 116 -2.76 3.70 12.76
N SER A 117 -2.66 4.98 13.12
CA SER A 117 -1.47 5.54 13.77
C SER A 117 -1.20 5.00 15.19
N LYS A 118 -2.12 4.20 15.75
CA LYS A 118 -1.97 3.50 17.04
C LYS A 118 -1.70 2.00 16.87
N GLY A 119 -1.59 1.52 15.63
CA GLY A 119 -1.37 0.11 15.30
C GLY A 119 -2.64 -0.75 15.24
N GLY A 120 -3.82 -0.15 15.39
CA GLY A 120 -5.12 -0.80 15.20
C GLY A 120 -5.35 -1.17 13.73
N SER A 121 -6.06 -2.26 13.46
CA SER A 121 -6.36 -2.66 12.07
C SER A 121 -7.45 -1.81 11.44
N THR A 122 -7.45 -1.69 10.11
CA THR A 122 -8.59 -1.10 9.39
C THR A 122 -9.91 -1.77 9.79
N PRO A 123 -11.01 -1.01 9.91
CA PRO A 123 -12.31 -1.54 10.35
C PRO A 123 -12.90 -2.58 9.38
N THR A 124 -12.37 -2.64 8.15
CA THR A 124 -12.83 -3.55 7.09
C THR A 124 -12.10 -4.89 7.10
N LEU A 125 -11.03 -5.05 7.90
CA LEU A 125 -10.18 -6.25 7.91
C LEU A 125 -10.99 -7.54 8.10
N LYS A 126 -11.99 -7.50 8.98
CA LYS A 126 -12.85 -8.66 9.30
C LYS A 126 -14.23 -8.61 8.65
N ALA A 127 -14.45 -7.75 7.65
CA ALA A 127 -15.75 -7.64 6.98
C ALA A 127 -16.18 -8.98 6.36
N GLU A 128 -17.30 -9.54 6.81
CA GLU A 128 -17.72 -10.90 6.46
C GLU A 128 -18.42 -10.97 5.10
N ALA A 129 -18.60 -12.19 4.59
CA ALA A 129 -19.30 -12.43 3.32
C ALA A 129 -20.71 -11.81 3.31
N MET A 130 -21.47 -11.90 4.42
CA MET A 130 -22.82 -11.34 4.52
C MET A 130 -22.83 -9.84 4.19
N GLU A 131 -21.87 -9.10 4.75
CA GLU A 131 -21.71 -7.67 4.59
C GLU A 131 -21.29 -7.31 3.15
N LEU A 132 -20.20 -7.92 2.67
CA LEU A 132 -19.68 -7.64 1.33
C LEU A 132 -20.65 -8.04 0.22
N HIS A 133 -21.34 -9.18 0.38
CA HIS A 133 -22.38 -9.64 -0.54
C HIS A 133 -23.64 -8.77 -0.47
N GLY A 134 -23.99 -8.26 0.72
CA GLY A 134 -25.09 -7.33 0.90
C GLY A 134 -24.87 -6.01 0.17
N ILE A 135 -23.69 -5.41 0.33
CA ILE A 135 -23.28 -4.20 -0.41
C ILE A 135 -23.25 -4.48 -1.91
N ALA A 136 -22.65 -5.60 -2.34
CA ALA A 136 -22.59 -5.99 -3.74
C ALA A 136 -23.99 -6.15 -4.36
N ARG A 137 -24.95 -6.77 -3.67
CA ARG A 137 -26.36 -6.84 -4.11
C ARG A 137 -26.98 -5.45 -4.29
N ALA A 138 -26.69 -4.50 -3.40
CA ALA A 138 -27.19 -3.13 -3.53
C ALA A 138 -26.61 -2.45 -4.79
N MET A 139 -25.31 -2.58 -5.03
CA MET A 139 -24.67 -2.08 -6.25
C MET A 139 -25.26 -2.72 -7.52
N GLY A 140 -25.57 -4.02 -7.48
CA GLY A 140 -26.20 -4.71 -8.61
C GLY A 140 -27.58 -4.16 -8.97
N LYS A 141 -28.40 -3.83 -7.97
CA LYS A 141 -29.69 -3.15 -8.19
C LYS A 141 -29.54 -1.77 -8.83
N ALA A 142 -28.49 -1.02 -8.45
CA ALA A 142 -28.19 0.27 -9.04
C ALA A 142 -27.61 0.17 -10.47
N GLY A 143 -27.03 -0.98 -10.83
CA GLY A 143 -26.45 -1.21 -12.16
C GLY A 143 -25.21 -0.34 -12.46
N LYS A 144 -24.53 0.17 -11.42
CA LYS A 144 -23.43 1.14 -11.52
C LYS A 144 -22.19 0.71 -10.74
N GLY A 145 -21.05 1.31 -11.09
CA GLY A 145 -19.80 1.19 -10.35
C GLY A 145 -18.97 -0.06 -10.63
N VAL A 146 -17.72 -0.03 -10.13
CA VAL A 146 -16.73 -1.11 -10.10
C VAL A 146 -16.48 -1.50 -8.64
N LEU A 147 -16.29 -2.79 -8.36
CA LEU A 147 -15.80 -3.27 -7.07
C LEU A 147 -14.27 -3.23 -7.08
N GLN A 148 -13.63 -2.66 -6.07
CA GLN A 148 -12.18 -2.72 -5.93
C GLN A 148 -11.77 -3.27 -4.58
N LEU A 149 -10.83 -4.23 -4.60
CA LEU A 149 -10.42 -4.92 -3.38
C LEU A 149 -8.92 -5.19 -3.32
N ILE A 150 -8.39 -5.12 -2.11
CA ILE A 150 -7.07 -5.64 -1.72
C ILE A 150 -7.24 -6.64 -0.57
N ALA A 151 -6.57 -7.77 -0.66
CA ALA A 151 -6.53 -8.82 0.36
C ALA A 151 -5.16 -9.53 0.33
N ASP A 152 -4.80 -10.19 1.43
CA ASP A 152 -3.53 -10.92 1.53
C ASP A 152 -3.59 -12.34 0.94
N PHE A 153 -4.78 -12.85 0.59
CA PHE A 153 -5.02 -14.16 -0.01
C PHE A 153 -4.36 -15.36 0.69
N LYS A 154 -4.14 -15.29 2.02
CA LYS A 154 -3.55 -16.38 2.80
C LYS A 154 -4.39 -17.67 2.70
N GLU A 155 -5.70 -17.57 2.89
CA GLU A 155 -6.67 -18.63 2.61
C GLU A 155 -7.29 -18.39 1.22
N THR A 156 -6.47 -18.58 0.18
CA THR A 156 -6.73 -18.06 -1.18
C THR A 156 -8.10 -18.44 -1.73
N ASP A 157 -8.50 -19.71 -1.58
CA ASP A 157 -9.73 -20.21 -2.21
C ASP A 157 -10.99 -19.73 -1.50
N GLU A 158 -10.99 -19.66 -0.15
CA GLU A 158 -12.12 -19.12 0.63
C GLU A 158 -12.29 -17.62 0.38
N GLU A 159 -11.20 -16.87 0.47
CA GLU A 159 -11.20 -15.43 0.22
C GLU A 159 -11.68 -15.16 -1.21
N PHE A 160 -11.14 -15.85 -2.22
CA PHE A 160 -11.56 -15.67 -3.60
C PHE A 160 -13.02 -16.07 -3.84
N ALA A 161 -13.53 -17.12 -3.20
CA ALA A 161 -14.94 -17.50 -3.30
C ALA A 161 -15.87 -16.39 -2.79
N MET A 162 -15.48 -15.70 -1.71
CA MET A 162 -16.21 -14.52 -1.22
C MET A 162 -16.23 -13.41 -2.27
N LEU A 163 -15.09 -13.11 -2.89
CA LEU A 163 -14.96 -12.08 -3.93
C LEU A 163 -15.78 -12.41 -5.18
N ARG A 164 -15.69 -13.65 -5.64
CA ARG A 164 -16.48 -14.17 -6.75
C ARG A 164 -17.97 -14.00 -6.48
N GLY A 165 -18.43 -14.34 -5.28
CA GLY A 165 -19.82 -14.16 -4.87
C GLY A 165 -20.30 -12.70 -4.95
N MET A 166 -19.44 -11.72 -4.64
CA MET A 166 -19.80 -10.30 -4.83
C MET A 166 -20.08 -9.98 -6.30
N VAL A 167 -19.28 -10.52 -7.23
CA VAL A 167 -19.43 -10.28 -8.67
C VAL A 167 -20.67 -11.00 -9.21
N GLU A 168 -20.92 -12.24 -8.79
CA GLU A 168 -22.12 -13.00 -9.16
C GLU A 168 -23.41 -12.30 -8.71
N LEU A 169 -23.43 -11.79 -7.48
CA LEU A 169 -24.60 -11.12 -6.90
C LEU A 169 -24.87 -9.74 -7.47
N SER A 170 -23.82 -9.03 -7.86
CA SER A 170 -23.91 -7.64 -8.32
C SER A 170 -23.98 -7.52 -9.85
N GLY A 171 -23.41 -8.48 -10.58
CA GLY A 171 -23.14 -8.35 -12.01
C GLY A 171 -22.17 -7.21 -12.35
N ARG A 172 -21.47 -6.66 -11.36
CA ARG A 172 -20.55 -5.51 -11.52
C ARG A 172 -19.11 -5.99 -11.69
N PRO A 173 -18.29 -5.28 -12.50
CA PRO A 173 -16.88 -5.61 -12.65
C PRO A 173 -16.11 -5.45 -11.35
N MET A 174 -15.07 -6.27 -11.17
CA MET A 174 -14.17 -6.22 -10.02
C MET A 174 -12.71 -6.05 -10.44
N SER A 175 -11.98 -5.20 -9.70
CA SER A 175 -10.53 -5.01 -9.77
C SER A 175 -9.87 -5.49 -8.47
N ILE A 176 -8.99 -6.47 -8.56
CA ILE A 176 -8.34 -7.11 -7.39
C ILE A 176 -6.83 -6.86 -7.45
N THR A 177 -6.24 -6.32 -6.38
CA THR A 177 -4.77 -6.20 -6.26
C THR A 177 -4.08 -7.56 -6.37
N ILE A 178 -3.07 -7.65 -7.25
CA ILE A 178 -2.19 -8.81 -7.38
C ILE A 178 -0.76 -8.39 -7.08
N GLU A 179 -0.18 -9.01 -6.06
CA GLU A 179 1.21 -8.82 -5.67
C GLU A 179 1.83 -10.17 -5.27
N GLN A 180 3.14 -10.29 -5.48
CA GLN A 180 3.96 -11.38 -4.98
C GLN A 180 4.55 -11.00 -3.61
N ASP A 181 4.23 -11.82 -2.61
CA ASP A 181 4.77 -11.75 -1.26
C ASP A 181 5.88 -12.78 -1.07
N ASP A 182 7.01 -12.37 -0.49
CA ASP A 182 8.13 -13.27 -0.19
C ASP A 182 7.73 -14.43 0.74
N ARG A 183 6.75 -14.20 1.62
CA ARG A 183 6.26 -15.22 2.55
C ARG A 183 5.42 -16.29 1.85
N TRP A 184 4.80 -15.94 0.72
CA TRP A 184 3.90 -16.81 -0.06
C TRP A 184 4.10 -16.61 -1.57
N PRO A 185 5.29 -16.93 -2.12
CA PRO A 185 5.74 -16.46 -3.43
C PRO A 185 4.98 -17.02 -4.64
N ALA A 186 4.11 -18.02 -4.41
CA ALA A 186 3.30 -18.66 -5.43
C ALA A 186 1.80 -18.33 -5.35
N VAL A 187 1.32 -17.64 -4.29
CA VAL A 187 -0.12 -17.38 -4.09
C VAL A 187 -0.71 -16.56 -5.24
N TRP A 188 0.03 -15.58 -5.77
CA TRP A 188 -0.43 -14.76 -6.90
C TRP A 188 -0.82 -15.60 -8.12
N LYS A 189 -0.15 -16.73 -8.37
CA LYS A 189 -0.47 -17.64 -9.49
C LYS A 189 -1.85 -18.25 -9.30
N ARG A 190 -2.13 -18.73 -8.09
CA ARG A 190 -3.45 -19.28 -7.72
C ARG A 190 -4.54 -18.23 -7.83
N VAL A 191 -4.28 -16.99 -7.43
CA VAL A 191 -5.24 -15.89 -7.61
C VAL A 191 -5.50 -15.62 -9.10
N LEU A 192 -4.48 -15.62 -9.96
CA LEU A 192 -4.66 -15.47 -11.41
C LEU A 192 -5.44 -16.64 -12.04
N ASP A 193 -5.17 -17.88 -11.61
CA ASP A 193 -5.93 -19.06 -12.06
C ASP A 193 -7.41 -18.93 -11.69
N ASN A 194 -7.69 -18.49 -10.47
CA ASN A 194 -9.04 -18.25 -9.98
C ASN A 194 -9.74 -17.11 -10.76
N ILE A 195 -9.02 -16.02 -11.08
CA ILE A 195 -9.51 -14.95 -11.95
C ILE A 195 -9.82 -15.48 -13.35
N ALA A 196 -8.94 -16.30 -13.92
CA ALA A 196 -9.14 -16.88 -15.24
C ALA A 196 -10.36 -17.80 -15.30
N ALA A 197 -10.54 -18.65 -14.28
CA ALA A 197 -11.73 -19.49 -14.14
C ALA A 197 -13.01 -18.65 -14.02
N ALA A 198 -13.00 -17.59 -13.21
CA ALA A 198 -14.16 -16.70 -13.09
C ALA A 198 -14.50 -15.98 -14.40
N ASN A 199 -13.51 -15.52 -15.16
CA ASN A 199 -13.75 -14.91 -16.49
C ASN A 199 -14.25 -15.92 -17.51
N ALA A 200 -13.80 -17.19 -17.46
CA ALA A 200 -14.32 -18.25 -18.31
C ALA A 200 -15.81 -18.52 -18.05
N ASP A 201 -16.27 -18.30 -16.82
CA ASP A 201 -17.69 -18.34 -16.42
C ASP A 201 -18.45 -17.04 -16.73
N GLY A 202 -17.82 -16.06 -17.37
CA GLY A 202 -18.43 -14.78 -17.75
C GLY A 202 -18.43 -13.71 -16.65
N LEU A 203 -17.70 -13.90 -15.56
CA LEU A 203 -17.60 -12.92 -14.48
C LEU A 203 -16.48 -11.90 -14.75
N PRO A 204 -16.78 -10.58 -14.80
CA PRO A 204 -15.81 -9.55 -15.16
C PRO A 204 -14.85 -9.20 -14.02
N ILE A 205 -13.88 -10.07 -13.75
CA ILE A 205 -12.85 -9.88 -12.72
C ILE A 205 -11.51 -9.57 -13.38
N ARG A 206 -10.83 -8.50 -12.97
CA ARG A 206 -9.47 -8.20 -13.40
C ARG A 206 -8.51 -8.13 -12.23
N GLY A 207 -7.33 -8.72 -12.40
CA GLY A 207 -6.20 -8.44 -11.52
C GLY A 207 -5.62 -7.06 -11.84
N GLN A 208 -5.36 -6.25 -10.82
CA GLN A 208 -4.64 -4.99 -10.94
C GLN A 208 -3.20 -5.24 -10.48
N VAL A 209 -2.22 -4.92 -11.33
CA VAL A 209 -0.81 -5.29 -11.15
C VAL A 209 0.03 -4.03 -11.16
N PRO A 210 0.94 -3.82 -10.19
CA PRO A 210 1.86 -2.69 -10.25
C PRO A 210 2.92 -2.97 -11.33
N PRO A 211 3.39 -1.95 -12.06
CA PRO A 211 4.35 -2.13 -13.14
C PRO A 211 5.75 -2.49 -12.66
N ARG A 212 6.03 -2.45 -11.36
CA ARG A 212 7.32 -2.82 -10.76
C ARG A 212 7.10 -3.23 -9.31
N ALA A 213 8.18 -3.57 -8.62
CA ALA A 213 8.14 -3.83 -7.20
C ALA A 213 7.63 -2.63 -6.40
N THR A 214 6.59 -2.86 -5.58
CA THR A 214 6.18 -1.98 -4.48
C THR A 214 7.34 -1.92 -3.51
N GLY A 215 8.00 -0.76 -3.42
CA GLY A 215 9.28 -0.65 -2.72
C GLY A 215 9.34 0.52 -1.76
N LEU A 216 10.10 0.31 -0.69
CA LEU A 216 10.34 1.27 0.37
C LEU A 216 11.61 2.05 0.08
N LEU A 217 11.60 3.31 0.49
CA LEU A 217 12.74 4.20 0.53
C LEU A 217 13.24 4.25 1.98
N LEU A 218 14.52 3.96 2.17
CA LEU A 218 15.16 4.00 3.50
C LEU A 218 16.27 5.05 3.49
N GLY A 219 16.46 5.77 4.58
CA GLY A 219 17.52 6.78 4.67
C GLY A 219 17.41 7.70 5.88
N LEU A 220 18.26 8.73 5.93
CA LEU A 220 18.22 9.74 7.01
C LEU A 220 17.09 10.76 6.82
N THR A 221 16.62 10.93 5.58
CA THR A 221 15.52 11.85 5.22
C THR A 221 14.21 11.12 4.92
N ALA A 222 14.15 9.80 5.13
CA ALA A 222 12.96 8.97 4.96
C ALA A 222 12.33 8.66 6.33
N SER A 223 11.04 8.31 6.35
CA SER A 223 10.37 7.87 7.59
C SER A 223 10.90 6.52 8.08
N LEU A 224 11.48 5.70 7.18
CA LEU A 224 12.10 4.43 7.51
C LEU A 224 13.63 4.48 7.41
N ASN A 225 14.28 3.78 8.34
CA ASN A 225 15.73 3.72 8.43
C ASN A 225 16.19 2.31 8.85
N PRO A 226 17.24 1.74 8.21
CA PRO A 226 17.75 0.41 8.59
C PRO A 226 18.22 0.33 10.05
N PHE A 227 18.60 1.45 10.66
CA PHE A 227 19.10 1.53 12.03
C PHE A 227 18.04 1.96 13.06
N ILE A 228 16.76 2.10 12.69
CA ILE A 228 15.71 2.64 13.58
C ILE A 228 15.52 1.85 14.88
N MET A 229 15.90 0.57 14.89
CA MET A 229 15.83 -0.29 16.07
C MET A 229 17.10 -0.24 16.95
N HIS A 230 18.16 0.43 16.51
CA HIS A 230 19.39 0.62 17.29
C HIS A 230 19.19 1.82 18.22
N GLN A 231 19.31 1.59 19.53
CA GLN A 231 19.24 2.60 20.58
C GLN A 231 20.28 3.70 20.37
N THR A 232 21.48 3.37 19.91
CA THR A 232 22.50 4.37 19.57
C THR A 232 22.00 5.33 18.50
N PHE A 233 21.39 4.83 17.43
CA PHE A 233 20.83 5.67 16.36
C PHE A 233 19.60 6.45 16.83
N ARG A 234 18.74 5.88 17.69
CA ARG A 234 17.57 6.58 18.24
C ARG A 234 17.90 7.86 19.01
N GLN A 235 19.12 8.00 19.53
CA GLN A 235 19.58 9.23 20.19
C GLN A 235 19.65 10.43 19.24
N ILE A 236 19.81 10.18 17.94
CA ILE A 236 19.89 11.21 16.89
C ILE A 236 18.68 11.18 15.96
N TRP A 237 17.78 10.19 16.09
CA TRP A 237 16.56 10.08 15.30
C TRP A 237 15.64 11.27 15.60
N GLY A 238 15.41 12.12 14.60
CA GLY A 238 14.65 13.36 14.73
C GLY A 238 15.49 14.63 14.95
N ALA A 239 16.81 14.51 15.14
CA ALA A 239 17.70 15.66 15.11
C ALA A 239 17.80 16.23 13.68
N PRO A 240 18.15 17.53 13.51
CA PRO A 240 18.48 18.09 12.20
C PRO A 240 19.52 17.25 11.45
N LEU A 241 19.38 17.13 10.13
CA LEU A 241 20.18 16.23 9.30
C LEU A 241 21.70 16.47 9.46
N ASP A 242 22.13 17.72 9.61
CA ASP A 242 23.53 18.08 9.84
C ASP A 242 24.08 17.51 11.16
N GLN A 243 23.25 17.46 12.21
CA GLN A 243 23.61 16.86 13.50
C GLN A 243 23.66 15.34 13.40
N GLN A 244 22.70 14.72 12.72
CA GLN A 244 22.74 13.27 12.44
C GLN A 244 24.02 12.91 11.66
N MET A 245 24.34 13.66 10.62
CA MET A 245 25.53 13.48 9.80
C MET A 245 26.82 13.65 10.61
N LYS A 246 26.87 14.64 11.51
CA LYS A 246 28.02 14.84 12.39
C LYS A 246 28.24 13.64 13.32
N ALA A 247 27.18 13.13 13.92
CA ALA A 247 27.24 11.96 14.79
C ALA A 247 27.67 10.68 14.03
N LEU A 248 27.08 10.42 12.86
CA LEU A 248 27.42 9.23 12.07
C LEU A 248 28.82 9.25 11.44
N LYS A 249 29.43 10.44 11.33
CA LYS A 249 30.83 10.62 10.93
C LYS A 249 31.81 10.52 12.10
N ASP A 250 31.33 10.59 13.34
CA ASP A 250 32.15 10.39 14.52
C ASP A 250 32.56 8.90 14.65
N PRO A 251 33.87 8.59 14.70
CA PRO A 251 34.32 7.20 14.72
C PRO A 251 33.82 6.40 15.94
N GLU A 252 33.70 7.03 17.11
CA GLU A 252 33.25 6.34 18.33
C GLU A 252 31.77 6.03 18.27
N PHE A 253 30.95 7.00 17.85
CA PHE A 253 29.51 6.81 17.64
C PHE A 253 29.26 5.72 16.59
N ARG A 254 29.98 5.78 15.46
CA ARG A 254 29.86 4.79 14.38
C ARG A 254 30.25 3.39 14.85
N ALA A 255 31.36 3.24 15.57
CA ALA A 255 31.78 1.94 16.10
C ALA A 255 30.74 1.38 17.08
N LYS A 256 30.19 2.22 17.95
CA LYS A 256 29.13 1.83 18.89
C LYS A 256 27.86 1.38 18.17
N LEU A 257 27.41 2.14 17.17
CA LEU A 257 26.22 1.81 16.38
C LEU A 257 26.37 0.47 15.66
N LEU A 258 27.52 0.23 15.01
CA LEU A 258 27.74 -0.98 14.23
C LEU A 258 27.92 -2.24 15.09
N ALA A 259 28.43 -2.08 16.32
CA ALA A 259 28.59 -3.17 17.28
C ALA A 259 27.30 -3.49 18.06
N GLU A 260 26.29 -2.63 17.98
CA GLU A 260 25.01 -2.82 18.66
C GLU A 260 24.18 -3.90 17.94
N GLU A 261 23.68 -4.87 18.72
CA GLU A 261 22.68 -5.82 18.25
C GLU A 261 21.30 -5.37 18.74
N PRO A 262 20.45 -4.83 17.85
CA PRO A 262 19.11 -4.39 18.23
C PRO A 262 18.19 -5.59 18.47
N ASP A 263 17.24 -5.41 19.38
CA ASP A 263 16.13 -6.36 19.56
C ASP A 263 15.01 -6.04 18.57
N TYR A 264 14.59 -7.06 17.83
CA TYR A 264 13.49 -6.95 16.88
C TYR A 264 12.28 -7.72 17.39
N PRO A 265 11.08 -7.13 17.34
CA PRO A 265 9.87 -7.85 17.67
C PRO A 265 9.67 -9.00 16.67
N ALA A 266 9.65 -10.23 17.18
CA ALA A 266 9.61 -11.44 16.37
C ALA A 266 8.38 -11.48 15.46
N GLY A 267 8.61 -11.73 14.17
CA GLY A 267 7.53 -11.89 13.19
C GLY A 267 6.94 -10.57 12.68
N GLU A 268 7.47 -9.43 13.10
CA GLU A 268 7.07 -8.13 12.55
C GLU A 268 7.87 -7.78 11.28
N ILE A 269 7.20 -7.08 10.36
CA ILE A 269 7.79 -6.67 9.08
C ILE A 269 9.03 -5.78 9.24
N ILE A 270 9.14 -5.07 10.38
CA ILE A 270 10.26 -4.17 10.67
C ILE A 270 11.59 -4.92 10.77
N GLU A 271 11.59 -6.15 11.30
CA GLU A 271 12.78 -7.00 11.34
C GLU A 271 13.32 -7.23 9.94
N MET A 272 12.44 -7.63 9.01
CA MET A 272 12.81 -7.85 7.61
C MET A 272 13.31 -6.57 6.95
N ILE A 273 12.63 -5.44 7.15
CA ILE A 273 13.02 -4.14 6.56
C ILE A 273 14.41 -3.72 7.03
N CYS A 274 14.77 -3.98 8.30
CA CYS A 274 16.06 -3.57 8.86
C CYS A 274 17.19 -4.58 8.61
N THR A 275 16.90 -5.85 8.32
CA THR A 275 17.92 -6.92 8.29
C THR A 275 18.07 -7.64 6.94
N ALA A 276 17.10 -7.52 6.03
CA ALA A 276 17.18 -8.15 4.71
C ALA A 276 18.11 -7.38 3.75
N TYR A 277 19.41 -7.31 4.06
CA TYR A 277 20.43 -6.59 3.27
C TYR A 277 20.54 -7.07 1.81
N HIS A 278 20.10 -8.29 1.50
CA HIS A 278 20.01 -8.80 0.13
C HIS A 278 18.93 -8.11 -0.71
N LYS A 279 18.05 -7.34 -0.06
CA LYS A 279 17.01 -6.51 -0.65
C LYS A 279 17.28 -5.01 -0.48
N MET A 280 18.45 -4.61 0.03
CA MET A 280 18.80 -3.19 0.13
C MET A 280 19.74 -2.81 -1.01
N PHE A 281 19.35 -1.82 -1.80
CA PHE A 281 20.13 -1.33 -2.94
C PHE A 281 20.31 0.18 -2.82
N ALA A 282 21.46 0.72 -3.24
CA ALA A 282 21.59 2.16 -3.41
C ALA A 282 20.65 2.64 -4.52
N LEU A 283 19.80 3.64 -4.26
CA LEU A 283 18.88 4.16 -5.28
C LEU A 283 19.64 4.96 -6.36
N GLY A 284 20.71 5.65 -5.95
CA GLY A 284 21.56 6.45 -6.85
C GLY A 284 20.87 7.72 -7.39
N GLU A 285 21.55 8.40 -8.32
CA GLU A 285 21.01 9.58 -9.03
C GLU A 285 19.98 9.17 -10.10
N ARG A 286 20.19 8.01 -10.72
CA ARG A 286 19.28 7.40 -11.69
C ARG A 286 18.69 6.14 -11.07
N PRO A 287 17.47 6.21 -10.52
CA PRO A 287 16.82 5.05 -9.90
C PRO A 287 16.79 3.83 -10.81
N ASN A 288 17.32 2.71 -10.34
CA ASN A 288 17.12 1.39 -10.94
C ASN A 288 16.13 0.60 -10.09
N TYR A 289 14.94 0.36 -10.63
CA TYR A 289 13.87 -0.39 -9.97
C TYR A 289 13.86 -1.90 -10.29
N GLU A 290 14.83 -2.38 -11.07
CA GLU A 290 15.12 -3.81 -11.26
C GLU A 290 16.64 -4.04 -11.01
N PRO A 291 17.14 -3.79 -9.78
CA PRO A 291 18.57 -3.94 -9.49
C PRO A 291 19.01 -5.40 -9.49
N GLU A 292 20.19 -5.68 -10.04
CA GLU A 292 20.77 -7.02 -10.02
C GLU A 292 21.06 -7.45 -8.57
N PRO A 293 20.77 -8.71 -8.16
CA PRO A 293 21.03 -9.20 -6.81
C PRO A 293 22.46 -8.98 -6.33
N GLU A 294 23.43 -9.00 -7.24
CA GLU A 294 24.86 -8.80 -6.98
C GLU A 294 25.21 -7.38 -6.55
N THR A 295 24.29 -6.43 -6.74
CA THR A 295 24.41 -5.02 -6.33
C THR A 295 23.76 -4.73 -4.97
N SER A 296 23.17 -5.74 -4.33
CA SER A 296 22.59 -5.61 -2.98
C SER A 296 23.67 -5.33 -1.94
N ALA A 297 23.27 -4.71 -0.82
CA ALA A 297 24.18 -4.44 0.30
C ALA A 297 24.85 -5.72 0.81
N LYS A 298 24.10 -6.84 0.83
CA LYS A 298 24.66 -8.16 1.19
C LYS A 298 25.76 -8.58 0.21
N ALA A 299 25.48 -8.57 -1.09
CA ALA A 299 26.44 -9.01 -2.10
C ALA A 299 27.69 -8.12 -2.14
N VAL A 300 27.52 -6.80 -2.01
CA VAL A 300 28.63 -5.84 -1.95
C VAL A 300 29.47 -6.07 -0.69
N ALA A 301 28.84 -6.33 0.46
CA ALA A 301 29.54 -6.65 1.71
C ALA A 301 30.38 -7.92 1.57
N GLU A 302 29.83 -8.98 0.97
CA GLU A 302 30.54 -10.23 0.69
C GLU A 302 31.74 -10.02 -0.26
N GLN A 303 31.56 -9.27 -1.34
CA GLN A 303 32.61 -8.97 -2.32
C GLN A 303 33.76 -8.13 -1.74
N THR A 304 33.45 -7.26 -0.78
CA THR A 304 34.42 -6.32 -0.18
C THR A 304 34.98 -6.79 1.16
N GLY A 305 34.49 -7.91 1.69
CA GLY A 305 34.88 -8.42 3.01
C GLY A 305 34.43 -7.52 4.18
N ARG A 306 33.32 -6.78 4.00
CA ARG A 306 32.79 -5.81 4.97
C ARG A 306 31.52 -6.34 5.64
N ASN A 307 31.10 -5.73 6.74
CA ASN A 307 29.77 -5.97 7.31
C ASN A 307 28.70 -5.23 6.47
N PRO A 308 27.55 -5.85 6.14
CA PRO A 308 26.49 -5.17 5.37
C PRO A 308 25.93 -3.92 6.05
N ARG A 309 25.91 -3.83 7.39
CA ARG A 309 25.56 -2.60 8.11
C ARG A 309 26.48 -1.44 7.74
N GLU A 310 27.79 -1.70 7.59
CA GLU A 310 28.72 -0.65 7.19
C GLU A 310 28.47 -0.16 5.77
N VAL A 311 28.15 -1.07 4.84
CA VAL A 311 27.82 -0.73 3.44
C VAL A 311 26.58 0.15 3.38
N VAL A 312 25.51 -0.25 4.06
CA VAL A 312 24.25 0.50 4.15
C VAL A 312 24.46 1.86 4.80
N LEU A 313 25.23 1.93 5.89
CA LEU A 313 25.55 3.20 6.55
C LEU A 313 26.31 4.15 5.63
N ASP A 314 27.32 3.64 4.90
CA ASP A 314 28.07 4.47 3.95
C ASP A 314 27.17 5.02 2.84
N TRP A 315 26.34 4.17 2.23
CA TRP A 315 25.40 4.58 1.20
C TRP A 315 24.44 5.66 1.71
N MET A 316 23.97 5.57 2.96
CA MET A 316 23.11 6.59 3.55
C MET A 316 23.81 7.93 3.78
N LEU A 317 25.13 7.93 4.00
CA LEU A 317 25.94 9.14 4.21
C LEU A 317 26.30 9.84 2.89
N GLU A 318 26.12 9.18 1.75
CA GLU A 318 26.30 9.79 0.44
C GLU A 318 25.35 10.97 0.23
N ARG A 319 25.71 11.85 -0.73
CA ARG A 319 24.92 13.04 -1.09
C ARG A 319 24.55 13.90 0.13
N ASP A 320 25.51 14.05 1.05
CA ASP A 320 25.36 14.78 2.31
C ASP A 320 24.18 14.28 3.17
N GLY A 321 24.00 12.96 3.23
CA GLY A 321 22.94 12.32 4.02
C GLY A 321 21.58 12.24 3.33
N LYS A 322 21.49 12.69 2.07
CA LYS A 322 20.25 12.71 1.28
C LYS A 322 20.14 11.52 0.33
N ALA A 323 21.11 10.62 0.33
CA ALA A 323 21.01 9.38 -0.42
C ALA A 323 19.92 8.49 0.19
N LEU A 324 19.19 7.82 -0.68
CA LEU A 324 18.14 6.88 -0.31
C LEU A 324 18.54 5.48 -0.77
N LEU A 325 18.10 4.50 0.01
CA LEU A 325 18.16 3.10 -0.34
C LEU A 325 16.81 2.66 -0.88
N TYR A 326 16.82 1.77 -1.86
CA TYR A 326 15.66 1.09 -2.38
C TYR A 326 15.54 -0.30 -1.75
N PHE A 327 14.36 -0.61 -1.24
CA PHE A 327 13.99 -1.93 -0.72
C PHE A 327 12.73 -2.43 -1.44
N PRO A 328 12.83 -3.34 -2.42
CA PRO A 328 11.66 -3.87 -3.11
C PRO A 328 10.91 -4.82 -2.17
N LEU A 329 9.83 -4.35 -1.54
CA LEU A 329 9.10 -5.11 -0.53
C LEU A 329 8.34 -6.29 -1.14
N MET A 330 7.63 -6.04 -2.24
CA MET A 330 6.81 -7.02 -2.95
C MET A 330 7.26 -7.12 -4.41
N ASN A 331 6.83 -8.16 -5.13
CA ASN A 331 7.05 -8.28 -6.58
C ASN A 331 8.54 -8.33 -6.98
N TYR A 332 9.40 -8.89 -6.12
CA TYR A 332 10.83 -9.03 -6.39
C TYR A 332 11.46 -10.27 -5.75
N THR A 333 10.66 -11.30 -5.43
CA THR A 333 11.14 -12.45 -4.63
C THR A 333 12.32 -13.18 -5.29
N HIS A 334 12.32 -13.26 -6.63
CA HIS A 334 13.38 -13.93 -7.39
C HIS A 334 14.47 -12.98 -7.90
N GLY A 335 14.55 -11.76 -7.37
CA GLY A 335 15.58 -10.78 -7.76
C GLY A 335 15.44 -10.23 -9.19
N SER A 336 14.24 -10.31 -9.77
CA SER A 336 13.88 -9.73 -11.07
C SER A 336 12.39 -9.45 -11.16
N LEU A 337 11.98 -8.68 -12.17
CA LEU A 337 10.58 -8.38 -12.48
C LEU A 337 9.93 -9.44 -13.39
N ALA A 338 10.51 -10.62 -13.57
CA ALA A 338 9.97 -11.67 -14.45
C ALA A 338 8.55 -12.14 -14.04
N ASP A 339 8.27 -12.23 -12.74
CA ASP A 339 6.92 -12.54 -12.27
C ASP A 339 5.95 -11.37 -12.53
N VAL A 340 6.42 -10.13 -12.40
CA VAL A 340 5.63 -8.93 -12.74
C VAL A 340 5.32 -8.89 -14.24
N GLU A 341 6.27 -9.23 -15.10
CA GLU A 341 6.04 -9.40 -16.55
C GLU A 341 4.90 -10.39 -16.80
N THR A 342 4.95 -11.54 -16.12
CA THR A 342 3.93 -12.58 -16.24
C THR A 342 2.56 -12.07 -15.78
N MET A 343 2.51 -11.34 -14.67
CA MET A 343 1.27 -10.73 -14.18
C MET A 343 0.73 -9.65 -15.14
N LEU A 344 1.59 -8.76 -15.65
CA LEU A 344 1.21 -7.64 -16.53
C LEU A 344 0.71 -8.11 -17.90
N THR A 345 1.26 -9.21 -18.41
CA THR A 345 0.92 -9.76 -19.74
C THR A 345 -0.23 -10.77 -19.69
N HIS A 346 -0.74 -11.10 -18.50
CA HIS A 346 -1.87 -12.00 -18.35
C HIS A 346 -3.16 -11.39 -18.94
N PRO A 347 -4.00 -12.13 -19.69
CA PRO A 347 -5.15 -11.57 -20.40
C PRO A 347 -6.23 -10.99 -19.48
N ASN A 348 -6.28 -11.43 -18.23
CA ASN A 348 -7.27 -10.99 -17.23
C ASN A 348 -6.70 -9.99 -16.22
N THR A 349 -5.64 -9.25 -16.58
CA THR A 349 -5.07 -8.21 -15.72
C THR A 349 -5.07 -6.83 -16.38
N ALA A 350 -4.84 -5.82 -15.57
CA ALA A 350 -4.58 -4.44 -15.97
C ALA A 350 -3.48 -3.87 -15.07
N PHE A 351 -2.65 -2.98 -15.62
CA PHE A 351 -1.69 -2.25 -14.81
C PHE A 351 -2.40 -1.22 -13.91
N GLY A 352 -1.88 -0.97 -12.71
CA GLY A 352 -2.44 -0.01 -11.76
C GLY A 352 -1.63 0.08 -10.46
N LEU A 353 -2.31 0.27 -9.32
CA LEU A 353 -1.72 0.27 -7.96
C LEU A 353 -0.70 1.36 -7.64
N SER A 354 -0.75 2.50 -8.33
CA SER A 354 0.10 3.62 -7.95
C SER A 354 -0.41 4.29 -6.67
N ASP A 355 0.37 4.20 -5.59
CA ASP A 355 0.17 4.95 -4.34
C ASP A 355 0.97 6.26 -4.31
N GLY A 356 1.18 6.86 -5.49
CA GLY A 356 1.86 8.14 -5.64
C GLY A 356 1.16 9.26 -4.87
N GLY A 357 1.85 9.84 -3.88
CA GLY A 357 1.37 10.98 -3.08
C GLY A 357 0.75 10.61 -1.73
N ALA A 358 0.62 9.31 -1.41
CA ALA A 358 0.24 8.85 -0.08
C ALA A 358 1.46 8.86 0.85
N HIS A 359 2.31 7.83 0.73
CA HIS A 359 3.41 7.57 1.66
C HIS A 359 4.65 8.43 1.39
N CYS A 360 4.51 9.74 1.56
CA CYS A 360 5.50 10.72 1.13
C CYS A 360 6.91 10.50 1.73
N GLY A 361 7.01 9.84 2.88
CA GLY A 361 8.29 9.51 3.51
C GLY A 361 8.80 8.07 3.28
N ILE A 362 8.01 7.21 2.62
CA ILE A 362 8.28 5.76 2.53
C ILE A 362 8.25 5.23 1.10
N ILE A 363 7.29 5.64 0.26
CA ILE A 363 7.07 5.06 -1.08
C ILE A 363 7.03 6.18 -2.13
N CYS A 364 7.58 5.90 -3.31
CA CYS A 364 7.49 6.80 -4.46
C CYS A 364 7.03 6.06 -5.71
N ASP A 365 5.71 6.01 -5.88
CA ASP A 365 5.04 5.29 -6.98
C ASP A 365 4.38 6.19 -8.02
N ALA A 366 4.55 7.52 -7.89
CA ALA A 366 4.19 8.48 -8.95
C ALA A 366 4.89 8.17 -10.30
N SER A 367 5.97 7.39 -10.28
CA SER A 367 6.69 6.94 -11.47
C SER A 367 6.14 5.64 -12.10
N PHE A 368 5.08 5.03 -11.56
CA PHE A 368 4.51 3.80 -12.12
C PHE A 368 4.06 3.94 -13.58
N PRO A 369 3.29 4.97 -13.98
CA PRO A 369 2.91 5.15 -15.38
C PRO A 369 4.13 5.34 -16.30
N THR A 370 5.14 6.08 -15.84
CA THR A 370 6.36 6.28 -16.65
C THR A 370 7.23 5.03 -16.70
N THR A 371 7.21 4.16 -15.68
CA THR A 371 7.88 2.85 -15.66
C THR A 371 7.36 1.95 -16.78
N LEU A 372 6.05 1.95 -17.06
CA LEU A 372 5.48 1.22 -18.21
C LEU A 372 6.10 1.67 -19.54
N LEU A 373 6.27 2.98 -19.72
CA LEU A 373 6.81 3.54 -20.95
C LEU A 373 8.32 3.34 -21.07
N THR A 374 9.07 3.58 -20.00
CA THR A 374 10.53 3.54 -20.01
C THR A 374 11.03 2.12 -19.83
N HIS A 375 10.73 1.48 -18.70
CA HIS A 375 11.26 0.16 -18.39
C HIS A 375 10.72 -0.89 -19.35
N TRP A 376 9.41 -1.14 -19.35
CA TRP A 376 8.82 -2.18 -20.19
C TRP A 376 8.90 -1.85 -21.67
N GLY A 377 8.51 -0.63 -22.06
CA GLY A 377 8.47 -0.24 -23.48
C GLY A 377 9.82 0.01 -24.16
N ARG A 378 10.89 0.36 -23.42
CA ARG A 378 12.15 0.85 -24.03
C ARG A 378 13.43 0.26 -23.45
N ASP A 379 13.57 0.21 -22.13
CA ASP A 379 14.86 0.16 -21.44
C ASP A 379 15.17 -1.17 -20.75
N ARG A 380 14.18 -2.05 -20.54
CA ARG A 380 14.39 -3.33 -19.84
C ARG A 380 15.42 -4.19 -20.57
N THR A 381 16.40 -4.68 -19.83
CA THR A 381 17.49 -5.53 -20.36
C THR A 381 17.41 -6.98 -19.87
N ARG A 382 16.62 -7.26 -18.83
CA ARG A 382 16.51 -8.58 -18.17
C ARG A 382 15.16 -9.23 -18.48
N GLY A 383 15.04 -9.93 -19.60
CA GLY A 383 13.78 -10.57 -20.03
C GLY A 383 13.23 -9.99 -21.33
N LYS A 384 11.94 -10.21 -21.63
CA LYS A 384 11.32 -9.65 -22.83
C LYS A 384 10.93 -8.18 -22.62
N LYS A 385 10.85 -7.43 -23.72
CA LYS A 385 10.30 -6.08 -23.79
C LYS A 385 8.85 -6.16 -24.25
#